data_AF-A0A495UC76-F1
#
_entry.id   AF-A0A495UC76-F1
#
_cell.length_a   1.000
_cell.length_b   1.000
_cell.length_c   1.000
_cell.angle_alpha   90.00
_cell.angle_beta   90.00
_cell.angle_gamma   90.00
#
_symmetry.space_group_name_H-M   'P 1'
#
loop_
_entity.id
_entity.type
_entity.pdbx_description
1 polymer ?
#
loop_
_entity_poly.entity_id
_entity_poly.type
_entity_poly.pdbx_seq_one_letter_code
_entity_poly.pdbx_strand_id
1 'polypeptide(L)'
;MFSRLYRASIWHPEAHSMVRVQKRFRPVFRIGLPVFDVVLIAFSVFGVVFGSNAVREFTAAWFSPLLAAGIGVSALTALAGLVFQRFKLELTSKFVLGSCLTLYVVFLIASATVRTSSAALSAALAVTALIVLTLRVFDLIDEVARQEGDE
;
A
#
# COMPACT_ATOMS: atom_id res chain seq x y z
N MET A 1 25.84 9.80 -9.86
CA MET A 1 24.37 9.81 -9.69
C MET A 1 23.89 8.65 -8.80
N PHE A 2 24.33 7.42 -9.07
CA PHE A 2 23.99 6.23 -8.27
C PHE A 2 24.34 6.34 -6.78
N SER A 3 25.46 6.95 -6.40
CA SER A 3 25.83 7.14 -4.99
C SER A 3 24.87 8.05 -4.22
N ARG A 4 24.32 9.09 -4.87
CA ARG A 4 23.32 9.98 -4.28
C ARG A 4 21.97 9.29 -4.10
N LEU A 5 21.54 8.51 -5.10
CA LEU A 5 20.31 7.71 -5.05
C LEU A 5 20.39 6.62 -3.97
N TYR A 6 21.53 5.92 -3.88
CA TYR A 6 21.74 4.92 -2.84
C TYR A 6 21.68 5.51 -1.44
N ARG A 7 22.35 6.66 -1.21
CA ARG A 7 22.32 7.36 0.08
C ARG A 7 20.93 7.85 0.49
N ALA A 8 20.12 8.28 -0.49
CA ALA A 8 18.73 8.68 -0.25
C ALA A 8 17.76 7.49 -0.08
N SER A 9 18.21 6.26 -0.35
CA SER A 9 17.35 5.09 -0.33
C SER A 9 17.20 4.44 1.05
N ILE A 10 16.10 3.73 1.29
CA ILE A 10 15.90 2.91 2.51
C ILE A 10 16.97 1.83 2.74
N TRP A 11 17.70 1.45 1.68
CA TRP A 11 18.73 0.42 1.75
C TRP A 11 20.06 0.95 2.26
N HIS A 12 20.22 2.28 2.39
CA HIS A 12 21.41 2.86 3.00
C HIS A 12 21.52 2.42 4.48
N PRO A 13 22.74 2.10 4.98
CA PRO A 13 22.95 1.71 6.38
C PRO A 13 22.41 2.73 7.40
N GLU A 14 22.49 4.01 7.05
CA GLU A 14 22.10 5.17 7.87
C GLU A 14 20.77 5.81 7.41
N ALA A 15 19.91 5.06 6.73
CA ALA A 15 18.58 5.53 6.37
C ALA A 15 17.80 6.02 7.62
N HIS A 16 17.11 7.16 7.53
CA HIS A 16 16.40 7.76 8.68
C HIS A 16 15.40 6.78 9.31
N SER A 17 14.68 6.04 8.48
CA SER A 17 13.73 5.01 8.90
C SER A 17 14.36 3.81 9.65
N MET A 18 15.69 3.67 9.64
CA MET A 18 16.42 2.54 10.25
C MET A 18 17.06 2.89 11.59
N VAL A 19 17.14 4.18 11.94
CA VAL A 19 17.84 4.67 13.14
C VAL A 19 17.17 4.15 14.42
N ARG A 20 15.83 4.16 14.46
CA ARG A 20 15.03 3.76 15.63
C ARG A 20 14.54 2.31 15.60
N VAL A 21 14.63 1.64 14.45
CA VAL A 21 14.19 0.25 14.31
C VAL A 21 15.24 -0.69 14.88
N GLN A 22 14.83 -1.53 15.84
CA GLN A 22 15.70 -2.58 16.40
C GLN A 22 16.29 -3.42 15.24
N LYS A 23 17.59 -3.76 15.33
CA LYS A 23 18.32 -4.44 14.24
C LYS A 23 17.56 -5.65 13.66
N ARG A 24 16.85 -6.41 14.50
CA ARG A 24 16.04 -7.57 14.11
C ARG A 24 14.87 -7.26 13.18
N PHE A 25 14.29 -6.06 13.24
CA PHE A 25 13.13 -5.68 12.42
C PHE A 25 13.52 -4.90 11.15
N ARG A 26 14.78 -4.48 11.01
CA ARG A 26 15.28 -3.79 9.81
C ARG A 26 14.98 -4.52 8.49
N PRO A 27 15.06 -5.87 8.40
CA PRO A 27 14.69 -6.58 7.17
C PRO A 27 13.22 -6.36 6.76
N VAL A 28 12.30 -6.23 7.72
CA VAL A 28 10.88 -5.98 7.44
C VAL A 28 10.71 -4.63 6.74
N PHE A 29 11.43 -3.60 7.20
CA PHE A 29 11.37 -2.27 6.58
C PHE A 29 12.13 -2.19 5.26
N ARG A 30 13.24 -2.93 5.09
CA ARG A 30 14.04 -2.90 3.84
C ARG A 30 13.50 -3.75 2.71
N ILE A 31 12.80 -4.84 3.04
CA ILE A 31 12.40 -5.85 2.07
C ILE A 31 10.89 -6.09 2.18
N GLY A 32 10.37 -6.31 3.38
CA GLY A 32 8.95 -6.61 3.60
C GLY A 32 8.01 -5.52 3.07
N LEU A 33 8.22 -4.25 3.48
CA LEU A 33 7.39 -3.13 3.03
C LEU A 33 7.46 -2.89 1.51
N PRO A 34 8.65 -2.83 0.88
CA PRO A 34 8.73 -2.71 -0.58
C PRO A 34 8.07 -3.88 -1.31
N VAL A 35 8.27 -5.12 -0.84
CA VAL A 35 7.65 -6.31 -1.45
C VAL A 35 6.12 -6.23 -1.32
N PHE A 36 5.60 -5.79 -0.18
CA PHE A 36 4.17 -5.59 0.01
C PHE A 36 3.59 -4.59 -1.00
N ASP A 37 4.22 -3.42 -1.16
CA ASP A 37 3.77 -2.43 -2.14
C ASP A 37 3.87 -2.97 -3.57
N VAL A 38 4.92 -3.72 -3.92
CA VAL A 38 5.06 -4.39 -5.24
C VAL A 38 3.97 -5.43 -5.48
N VAL A 39 3.58 -6.21 -4.47
CA VAL A 39 2.48 -7.17 -4.58
C VAL A 39 1.16 -6.46 -4.84
N LEU A 40 0.91 -5.32 -4.17
CA LEU A 40 -0.28 -4.50 -4.44
C LEU A 40 -0.29 -3.90 -5.85
N ILE A 41 0.87 -3.46 -6.35
CA ILE A 41 1.01 -3.00 -7.74
C ILE A 41 0.70 -4.15 -8.70
N ALA A 42 1.28 -5.33 -8.49
CA ALA A 42 0.99 -6.50 -9.34
C ALA A 42 -0.50 -6.84 -9.32
N PHE A 43 -1.11 -6.90 -8.14
CA PHE A 43 -2.55 -7.12 -7.96
C PHE A 43 -3.39 -6.08 -8.72
N SER A 44 -3.00 -4.80 -8.65
CA SER A 44 -3.69 -3.73 -9.36
C SER A 44 -3.63 -3.90 -10.88
N VAL A 45 -2.50 -4.35 -11.42
CA VAL A 45 -2.33 -4.62 -12.86
C VAL A 45 -3.29 -5.73 -13.30
N PHE A 46 -3.36 -6.83 -12.53
CA PHE A 46 -4.36 -7.87 -12.79
C PHE A 46 -5.79 -7.32 -12.71
N GLY A 47 -6.09 -6.47 -11.72
CA GLY A 47 -7.39 -5.82 -11.58
C GLY A 47 -7.77 -4.90 -12.75
N VAL A 48 -6.80 -4.19 -13.35
CA VAL A 48 -7.04 -3.35 -14.53
C VAL A 48 -7.29 -4.21 -15.78
N VAL A 49 -6.50 -5.27 -15.98
CA VAL A 49 -6.58 -6.12 -17.18
C VAL A 49 -7.82 -7.00 -17.18
N PHE A 50 -8.10 -7.68 -16.07
CA PHE A 50 -9.17 -8.66 -15.98
C PHE A 50 -10.47 -8.07 -15.40
N GLY A 51 -10.37 -6.98 -14.64
CA GLY A 51 -11.48 -6.45 -13.86
C GLY A 51 -11.80 -7.34 -12.64
N SER A 52 -12.71 -6.85 -11.81
CA SER A 52 -13.27 -7.60 -10.69
C SER A 52 -14.78 -7.71 -10.87
N ASN A 53 -15.27 -8.95 -10.98
CA ASN A 53 -16.72 -9.21 -11.08
C ASN A 53 -17.46 -8.69 -9.85
N ALA A 54 -16.86 -8.79 -8.67
CA ALA A 54 -17.41 -8.27 -7.42
C ALA A 54 -17.68 -6.77 -7.48
N VAL A 55 -16.83 -5.99 -8.18
CA VAL A 55 -17.03 -4.55 -8.33
C VAL A 55 -18.05 -4.26 -9.43
N ARG A 56 -17.98 -4.98 -10.55
CA ARG A 56 -18.88 -4.79 -11.70
C ARG A 56 -20.34 -5.15 -11.41
N GLU A 57 -20.59 -5.99 -10.42
CA GLU A 57 -21.95 -6.35 -10.01
C GLU A 57 -22.73 -5.17 -9.39
N PHE A 58 -22.02 -4.22 -8.75
CA PHE A 58 -22.62 -3.09 -8.06
C PHE A 58 -22.31 -1.73 -8.70
N THR A 59 -21.51 -1.70 -9.76
CA THR A 59 -21.01 -0.45 -10.37
C THR A 59 -20.96 -0.54 -11.89
N ALA A 60 -20.76 0.61 -12.55
CA ALA A 60 -20.54 0.63 -13.99
C ALA A 60 -19.26 -0.10 -14.40
N ALA A 61 -19.25 -0.71 -15.59
CA ALA A 61 -18.14 -1.55 -16.06
C ALA A 61 -16.75 -0.85 -16.05
N TRP A 62 -16.73 0.47 -16.26
CA TRP A 62 -15.50 1.29 -16.24
C TRP A 62 -14.95 1.55 -14.83
N PHE A 63 -15.79 1.40 -13.79
CA PHE A 63 -15.39 1.72 -12.42
C PHE A 63 -14.41 0.70 -11.85
N SER A 64 -14.57 -0.58 -12.18
CA SER A 64 -13.67 -1.64 -11.74
C SER A 64 -12.20 -1.43 -12.14
N PRO A 65 -11.87 -1.19 -13.43
CA PRO A 65 -10.48 -0.91 -13.81
C PRO A 65 -10.00 0.44 -13.27
N LEU A 66 -10.87 1.44 -13.10
CA LEU A 66 -10.48 2.71 -12.47
C LEU A 66 -10.08 2.53 -11.00
N LEU A 67 -10.86 1.78 -10.22
CA LEU A 67 -10.54 1.48 -8.82
C LEU A 67 -9.22 0.72 -8.71
N ALA A 68 -9.01 -0.28 -9.58
CA ALA A 68 -7.75 -1.01 -9.65
C ALA A 68 -6.57 -0.07 -10.01
N ALA A 69 -6.73 0.81 -11.00
CA ALA A 69 -5.71 1.79 -11.35
C ALA A 69 -5.40 2.74 -10.17
N GLY A 70 -6.42 3.17 -9.43
CA GLY A 70 -6.26 3.98 -8.21
C GLY A 70 -5.41 3.29 -7.14
N ILE A 71 -5.66 2.00 -6.89
CA ILE A 71 -4.84 1.16 -6.00
C ILE A 71 -3.39 1.11 -6.51
N GLY A 72 -3.20 0.86 -7.82
CA GLY A 72 -1.87 0.72 -8.42
C GLY A 72 -1.04 2.00 -8.36
N VAL A 73 -1.63 3.13 -8.75
CA VAL A 73 -0.97 4.44 -8.69
C VAL A 73 -0.61 4.79 -7.25
N SER A 74 -1.54 4.60 -6.31
CA SER A 74 -1.30 4.92 -4.89
C SER A 74 -0.23 4.01 -4.26
N ALA A 75 -0.19 2.72 -4.64
CA ALA A 75 0.86 1.80 -4.21
C ALA A 75 2.22 2.17 -4.81
N LEU A 76 2.26 2.60 -6.08
CA LEU A 76 3.49 3.05 -6.74
C LEU A 76 4.04 4.34 -6.10
N THR A 77 3.18 5.31 -5.81
CA THR A 77 3.60 6.56 -5.14
C THR A 77 3.98 6.30 -3.68
N ALA A 78 3.31 5.39 -2.99
CA ALA A 78 3.71 4.95 -1.65
C ALA A 78 5.08 4.26 -1.67
N LEU A 79 5.34 3.38 -2.64
CA LEU A 79 6.64 2.72 -2.81
C LEU A 79 7.74 3.74 -3.11
N ALA A 80 7.48 4.72 -3.98
CA ALA A 80 8.43 5.79 -4.25
C ALA A 80 8.70 6.63 -2.99
N GLY A 81 7.65 6.99 -2.24
CA GLY A 81 7.75 7.70 -0.97
C GLY A 81 8.60 6.93 0.05
N LEU A 82 8.35 5.64 0.19
CA LEU A 82 9.12 4.73 1.03
C LEU A 82 10.58 4.71 0.59
N VAL A 83 10.86 4.33 -0.66
CA VAL A 83 12.21 4.16 -1.20
C VAL A 83 13.03 5.43 -1.03
N PHE A 84 12.48 6.61 -1.30
CA PHE A 84 13.17 7.89 -1.19
C PHE A 84 13.03 8.59 0.18
N GLN A 85 12.53 7.90 1.20
CA GLN A 85 12.35 8.42 2.56
C GLN A 85 11.53 9.72 2.61
N ARG A 86 10.53 9.86 1.74
CA ARG A 86 9.59 10.97 1.72
C ARG A 86 8.32 10.60 2.48
N PHE A 87 8.38 10.69 3.81
CA PHE A 87 7.31 10.20 4.70
C PHE A 87 5.95 10.85 4.47
N LYS A 88 5.89 12.16 4.18
CA LYS A 88 4.63 12.85 3.82
C LYS A 88 3.99 12.29 2.54
N LEU A 89 4.82 11.96 1.54
CA LEU A 89 4.37 11.35 0.28
C LEU A 89 3.91 9.90 0.50
N GLU A 90 4.66 9.13 1.29
CA GLU A 90 4.28 7.76 1.66
C GLU A 90 2.95 7.75 2.42
N LEU A 91 2.78 8.64 3.40
CA LEU A 91 1.59 8.74 4.24
C LEU A 91 0.34 9.10 3.43
N THR A 92 0.40 10.17 2.65
CA THR A 92 -0.72 10.61 1.80
C THR A 92 -1.11 9.53 0.79
N SER A 93 -0.13 8.89 0.15
CA SER A 93 -0.37 7.79 -0.78
C SER A 93 -1.01 6.57 -0.10
N LYS A 94 -0.55 6.21 1.10
CA LYS A 94 -1.14 5.10 1.87
C LYS A 94 -2.57 5.40 2.33
N PHE A 95 -2.91 6.65 2.66
CA PHE A 95 -4.30 7.02 2.94
C PHE A 95 -5.21 6.77 1.73
N VAL A 96 -4.81 7.25 0.55
CA VAL A 96 -5.59 7.03 -0.69
C VAL A 96 -5.69 5.53 -1.01
N LEU A 97 -4.58 4.80 -0.93
CA LEU A 97 -4.53 3.35 -1.11
C LEU A 97 -5.47 2.62 -0.14
N GLY A 98 -5.47 3.02 1.13
CA GLY A 98 -6.34 2.48 2.17
C GLY A 98 -7.81 2.75 1.86
N SER A 99 -8.18 3.94 1.39
CA SER A 99 -9.55 4.26 0.97
C SER A 99 -10.00 3.39 -0.21
N CYS A 100 -9.16 3.23 -1.23
CA CYS A 100 -9.47 2.38 -2.38
C CYS A 100 -9.61 0.89 -1.99
N LEU A 101 -8.70 0.38 -1.15
CA LEU A 101 -8.77 -1.00 -0.66
C LEU A 101 -9.99 -1.23 0.23
N THR A 102 -10.34 -0.27 1.10
CA THR A 102 -11.55 -0.34 1.93
C THR A 102 -12.79 -0.45 1.06
N LEU A 103 -12.90 0.40 0.04
CA LEU A 103 -14.01 0.35 -0.91
C LEU A 103 -14.04 -1.00 -1.66
N TYR A 104 -12.88 -1.52 -2.06
CA TYR A 104 -12.78 -2.83 -2.69
C TYR A 104 -13.24 -3.98 -1.78
N VAL A 105 -12.86 -3.95 -0.50
CA VAL A 105 -13.31 -4.93 0.52
C VAL A 105 -14.82 -4.89 0.69
N VAL A 106 -15.43 -3.70 0.73
CA VAL A 106 -16.90 -3.55 0.81
C VAL A 106 -17.58 -4.26 -0.36
N PHE A 107 -17.10 -4.08 -1.59
CA PHE A 107 -17.65 -4.79 -2.76
C PHE A 107 -17.43 -6.30 -2.69
N LEU A 108 -16.26 -6.75 -2.22
CA LEU A 108 -15.99 -8.18 -2.06
C LEU A 108 -16.93 -8.82 -1.04
N ILE A 109 -17.14 -8.19 0.12
CA ILE A 109 -18.07 -8.68 1.14
C ILE A 109 -19.51 -8.68 0.59
N ALA A 110 -19.92 -7.61 -0.09
CA ALA A 110 -21.24 -7.54 -0.73
C ALA A 110 -21.44 -8.61 -1.82
N SER A 111 -20.41 -8.98 -2.57
CA SER A 111 -20.50 -10.06 -3.56
C SER A 111 -20.48 -11.46 -2.93
N ALA A 112 -19.81 -11.62 -1.78
CA ALA A 112 -19.69 -12.88 -1.07
C ALA A 112 -21.04 -13.32 -0.46
N THR A 113 -21.91 -12.38 -0.09
CA THR A 113 -23.27 -12.69 0.37
C THR A 113 -24.19 -13.16 -0.75
N VAL A 114 -23.85 -12.90 -2.02
CA VAL A 114 -24.70 -13.22 -3.17
C VAL A 114 -24.31 -14.54 -3.82
N ARG A 115 -23.05 -14.79 -4.20
CA ARG A 115 -22.77 -15.86 -5.21
C ARG A 115 -21.43 -16.62 -5.20
N THR A 116 -20.44 -16.38 -4.32
CA THR A 116 -19.09 -16.96 -4.59
C THR A 116 -18.20 -17.33 -3.40
N SER A 117 -17.63 -18.55 -3.44
CA SER A 117 -16.64 -19.07 -2.48
C SER A 117 -15.24 -18.42 -2.61
N SER A 118 -14.87 -17.90 -3.78
CA SER A 118 -13.55 -17.27 -4.01
C SER A 118 -13.47 -15.79 -3.57
N ALA A 119 -14.61 -15.14 -3.35
CA ALA A 119 -14.69 -13.77 -2.86
C ALA A 119 -14.19 -13.66 -1.40
N ALA A 120 -14.44 -14.69 -0.59
CA ALA A 120 -14.04 -14.73 0.83
C ALA A 120 -12.51 -14.69 1.01
N LEU A 121 -11.76 -15.47 0.21
CA LEU A 121 -10.30 -15.45 0.26
C LEU A 121 -9.74 -14.10 -0.19
N SER A 122 -10.29 -13.54 -1.27
CA SER A 122 -9.89 -12.22 -1.77
C SER A 122 -10.16 -11.13 -0.73
N ALA A 123 -11.30 -11.20 -0.04
CA ALA A 123 -11.65 -10.28 1.04
C ALA A 123 -10.70 -10.42 2.22
N ALA A 124 -10.39 -11.65 2.66
CA ALA A 124 -9.46 -11.90 3.74
C ALA A 124 -8.05 -11.37 3.44
N LEU A 125 -7.57 -11.54 2.21
CA LEU A 125 -6.28 -10.99 1.76
C LEU A 125 -6.31 -9.45 1.72
N ALA A 126 -7.38 -8.85 1.22
CA ALA A 126 -7.52 -7.39 1.17
C ALA A 126 -7.66 -6.78 2.58
N VAL A 127 -8.35 -7.43 3.50
CA VAL A 127 -8.42 -7.03 4.93
C VAL A 127 -7.05 -7.15 5.58
N THR A 128 -6.31 -8.23 5.32
CA THR A 128 -4.94 -8.40 5.81
C THR A 128 -4.03 -7.28 5.30
N ALA A 129 -4.16 -6.91 4.02
CA ALA A 129 -3.44 -5.78 3.44
C ALA A 129 -3.80 -4.45 4.12
N LEU A 130 -5.08 -4.22 4.44
CA LEU A 130 -5.53 -3.04 5.20
C LEU A 130 -4.94 -3.00 6.61
N ILE A 131 -4.84 -4.13 7.31
CA ILE A 131 -4.21 -4.19 8.64
C ILE A 131 -2.74 -3.79 8.54
N VAL A 132 -1.99 -4.38 7.60
CA VAL A 132 -0.57 -4.05 7.40
C VAL A 132 -0.39 -2.57 7.05
N LEU A 133 -1.24 -2.04 6.16
CA LEU A 133 -1.23 -0.62 5.77
C LEU A 133 -1.52 0.28 6.97
N THR A 134 -2.51 -0.06 7.78
CA THR A 134 -2.93 0.72 8.96
C THR A 134 -1.81 0.81 9.99
N LEU A 135 -1.16 -0.32 10.31
CA LEU A 135 0.00 -0.33 11.20
C LEU A 135 1.11 0.60 10.68
N ARG A 136 1.39 0.55 9.37
CA ARG A 136 2.40 1.42 8.76
C ARG A 136 1.98 2.91 8.75
N VAL A 137 0.69 3.21 8.60
CA VAL A 137 0.19 4.60 8.67
C VAL A 137 0.39 5.17 10.07
N PHE A 138 0.12 4.42 11.13
CA PHE A 138 0.40 4.86 12.49
C PHE A 138 1.89 5.14 12.71
N ASP A 139 2.76 4.23 12.27
CA ASP A 139 4.22 4.45 12.33
C ASP A 139 4.65 5.72 11.57
N LEU A 140 4.01 6.02 10.43
CA LEU A 140 4.32 7.19 9.61
C LEU A 140 3.83 8.51 10.21
N ILE A 141 2.66 8.52 10.85
CA ILE A 141 2.14 9.70 11.55
C ILE A 141 3.14 10.12 12.64
N ASP A 142 3.61 9.15 13.42
CA ASP A 142 4.63 9.38 14.44
C ASP A 142 5.94 9.92 13.85
N GLU A 143 6.37 9.43 12.69
CA GLU A 143 7.62 9.88 12.06
C GLU A 143 7.48 11.31 11.47
N VAL A 144 6.33 11.61 10.85
CA VAL A 144 6.05 12.95 10.30
C VAL A 144 5.92 13.99 11.41
N ALA A 145 5.19 13.68 12.49
CA ALA A 145 5.04 14.59 13.62
C ALA A 145 6.38 14.94 14.29
N ARG A 146 7.35 14.01 14.28
CA ARG A 146 8.70 14.25 14.80
C ARG A 146 9.54 15.11 13.88
N GLN A 147 9.47 14.92 12.56
CA GLN A 147 10.18 15.78 11.61
C GLN A 147 9.74 17.23 11.73
N GLU A 148 8.46 17.47 11.97
CA GLU A 148 7.92 18.83 12.16
C GLU A 148 8.29 19.46 13.52
N GLY A 149 8.73 18.67 14.50
CA GLY A 149 9.21 19.15 15.80
C GLY A 149 10.72 19.43 15.85
N ASP A 150 11.49 18.91 14.90
CA ASP A 150 12.95 19.11 14.78
C ASP A 150 13.32 20.27 13.82
N GLU A 151 12.34 20.79 13.06
CA GLU A 151 12.44 21.97 12.17
C GLU A 151 12.09 23.28 12.90
#